data_AF-A0A7S1ME30-F1
#
_entry.id   AF-A0A7S1ME30-F1
#
_cell.length_a   1.000
_cell.length_b   1.000
_cell.length_c   1.000
_cell.angle_alpha   90.00
_cell.angle_beta   90.00
_cell.angle_gamma   90.00
#
_symmetry.space_group_name_H-M   'P 1'
#
loop_
_entity.id
_entity.type
_entity.pdbx_description
1 polymer ?
#
loop_
_entity_poly.entity_id
_entity_poly.type
_entity_poly.pdbx_seq_one_letter_code
_entity_poly.pdbx_strand_id
1 'polypeptide(L)'
;VGIFNVTSQAFLLHSIQEHIAREHIALDWKFNGAASLGDAVYFSPDWADAVGIFNVTSQAFLLHSIQEHIAREHIALDWKFNGAASLGDAVYFSPDWADAVGIFNVT
;
A
#
# COMPACT_ATOMS: atom_id res chain seq x y z
N VAL A 1 -10.78 0.75 1.58
CA VAL A 1 -10.47 -0.60 2.06
C VAL A 1 -11.77 -1.38 2.25
N GLY A 2 -11.89 -2.58 1.67
CA GLY A 2 -13.00 -3.49 1.94
C GLY A 2 -12.69 -4.35 3.15
N ILE A 3 -13.62 -4.46 4.10
CA ILE A 3 -13.48 -5.26 5.32
C ILE A 3 -14.61 -6.27 5.35
N PHE A 4 -14.27 -7.56 5.32
CA PHE A 4 -15.24 -8.63 5.45
C PHE A 4 -15.20 -9.22 6.86
N ASN A 5 -16.29 -9.07 7.60
CA ASN A 5 -16.44 -9.69 8.91
C ASN A 5 -16.98 -11.11 8.74
N VAL A 6 -16.14 -12.11 8.99
CA VAL A 6 -16.51 -13.52 8.82
C VAL A 6 -17.59 -14.00 9.79
N THR A 7 -17.74 -13.35 10.94
CA THR A 7 -18.75 -13.73 11.94
C THR A 7 -20.12 -13.17 11.58
N SER A 8 -20.20 -11.89 11.24
CA SER A 8 -21.47 -11.23 10.89
C SER A 8 -21.82 -11.34 9.41
N GLN A 9 -20.92 -11.88 8.57
CA GLN A 9 -21.05 -11.93 7.11
C GLN A 9 -21.27 -10.54 6.48
N ALA A 10 -20.84 -9.48 7.17
CA ALA A 10 -20.97 -8.11 6.70
C ALA A 10 -19.74 -7.69 5.89
N PHE A 11 -19.97 -6.99 4.78
CA PHE A 11 -18.94 -6.32 4.01
C PHE A 11 -19.05 -4.81 4.22
N LEU A 12 -17.97 -4.19 4.69
CA LEU A 12 -17.89 -2.76 4.98
C LEU A 12 -16.87 -2.11 4.06
N LEU A 13 -17.19 -0.89 3.61
CA LEU A 13 -16.26 -0.05 2.86
C LEU A 13 -15.76 1.06 3.77
N HIS A 14 -14.45 1.07 4.02
CA HIS A 14 -13.75 2.17 4.64
C HIS A 14 -13.19 3.08 3.55
N SER A 15 -13.66 4.34 3.48
CA SER A 15 -13.19 5.30 2.48
C SER A 15 -11.76 5.72 2.78
N ILE A 16 -10.97 5.93 1.73
CA ILE A 16 -9.61 6.48 1.81
C ILE A 16 -9.51 7.83 1.08
N GLN A 17 -10.65 8.42 0.74
CA GLN A 17 -10.76 9.61 -0.12
C GLN A 17 -10.03 10.84 0.43
N GLU A 18 -10.00 11.01 1.75
CA GLU A 18 -9.31 12.12 2.40
C GLU A 18 -7.79 12.14 2.13
N HIS A 19 -7.23 10.98 1.79
CA HIS A 19 -5.80 10.81 1.53
C HIS A 19 -5.46 10.87 0.03
N ILE A 20 -6.45 10.71 -0.85
CA ILE A 20 -6.26 10.66 -2.31
C ILE A 20 -6.02 12.07 -2.90
N ALA A 21 -6.41 13.14 -2.20
CA ALA A 21 -6.29 14.51 -2.69
C ALA A 21 -4.91 15.16 -2.48
N ARG A 22 -3.99 14.55 -1.71
CA ARG A 22 -2.77 15.25 -1.24
C ARG A 22 -1.46 14.93 -1.94
N GLU A 23 -1.36 13.86 -2.72
CA GLU A 23 -0.05 13.47 -3.28
C GLU A 23 -0.17 12.75 -4.62
N HIS A 24 -0.57 13.40 -5.72
CA HIS A 24 -0.56 12.78 -7.06
C HIS A 24 -1.21 11.38 -7.19
N ILE A 25 -2.02 10.93 -6.21
CA ILE A 25 -2.78 9.68 -6.20
C ILE A 25 -4.04 9.81 -7.09
N ALA A 26 -3.98 10.67 -8.10
CA ALA A 26 -5.08 11.00 -9.00
C ALA A 26 -5.13 10.05 -10.21
N LEU A 27 -4.86 8.77 -9.99
CA LEU A 27 -4.99 7.73 -11.00
C LEU A 27 -6.01 6.72 -10.49
N ASP A 28 -6.85 6.20 -11.40
CA ASP A 28 -7.95 5.26 -11.10
C ASP A 28 -7.43 3.95 -10.45
N TRP A 29 -6.11 3.75 -10.50
CA TRP A 29 -5.34 2.62 -10.01
C TRP A 29 -4.38 3.20 -8.96
N LYS A 30 -4.27 2.57 -7.79
CA LYS A 30 -3.45 3.10 -6.67
C LYS A 30 -2.61 1.99 -6.07
N PHE A 31 -3.29 0.96 -5.61
CA PHE A 31 -2.73 -0.20 -4.95
C PHE A 31 -3.31 -1.46 -5.56
N ASN A 32 -2.52 -2.54 -5.56
CA ASN A 32 -2.91 -3.82 -6.16
C ASN A 32 -2.98 -4.93 -5.09
N GLY A 33 -1.84 -5.40 -4.62
CA GLY A 33 -1.73 -6.38 -3.55
C GLY A 33 -1.69 -5.78 -2.14
N ALA A 34 -1.77 -6.64 -1.12
CA ALA A 34 -1.64 -6.24 0.27
C ALA A 34 -1.06 -7.36 1.15
N ALA A 35 -0.39 -6.98 2.23
CA ALA A 35 0.12 -7.88 3.26
C ALA A 35 -0.20 -7.34 4.66
N SER A 36 -0.47 -8.24 5.60
CA SER A 36 -0.64 -7.89 7.01
C SER A 36 0.67 -8.05 7.79
N LEU A 37 0.99 -7.09 8.65
CA LEU A 37 2.06 -7.20 9.63
C LEU A 37 1.64 -6.46 10.90
N GLY A 38 1.52 -7.18 12.02
CA GLY A 38 0.92 -6.67 13.25
C GLY A 38 -0.53 -6.21 13.04
N ASP A 39 -0.85 -5.03 13.57
CA ASP A 39 -2.18 -4.40 13.47
C ASP A 39 -2.38 -3.56 12.21
N ALA A 40 -1.55 -3.78 11.18
CA ALA A 40 -1.61 -3.01 9.94
C ALA A 40 -1.67 -3.89 8.70
N VAL A 41 -2.41 -3.40 7.70
CA VAL A 41 -2.41 -3.90 6.32
C VAL A 41 -1.66 -2.89 5.45
N TYR A 42 -0.64 -3.37 4.77
CA TYR A 42 0.21 -2.61 3.87
C TYR A 42 -0.18 -2.92 2.43
N PHE A 43 -0.48 -1.88 1.67
CA PHE A 43 -0.95 -1.98 0.29
C PHE A 43 0.21 -1.67 -0.66
N SER A 44 0.43 -2.59 -1.61
CA SER A 44 1.49 -2.50 -2.62
C SER A 44 1.28 -1.26 -3.50
N PRO A 45 2.25 -0.33 -3.58
CA PRO A 45 2.15 0.82 -4.46
C PRO A 45 2.29 0.41 -5.93
N ASP A 46 1.19 0.48 -6.68
CA ASP A 46 1.19 0.13 -8.10
C ASP A 46 1.40 1.39 -8.95
N TRP A 47 0.43 2.29 -8.89
CA TRP A 47 0.51 3.65 -9.46
C TRP A 47 0.72 4.71 -8.38
N ALA A 48 0.39 4.43 -7.12
CA ALA A 48 0.61 5.36 -6.03
C ALA A 48 2.10 5.60 -5.77
N ASP A 49 2.48 6.84 -5.47
CA ASP A 49 3.84 7.21 -5.05
C ASP A 49 4.04 7.10 -3.53
N ALA A 50 3.22 6.28 -2.89
CA ALA A 50 3.24 6.04 -1.45
C ALA A 50 2.76 4.62 -1.15
N VAL A 51 3.29 4.01 -0.09
CA VAL A 51 2.73 2.78 0.49
C VAL A 51 1.44 3.14 1.25
N GLY A 52 0.36 2.42 0.97
CA GLY A 52 -0.88 2.55 1.73
C GLY A 52 -0.81 1.73 3.02
N ILE A 53 -1.20 2.30 4.15
CA ILE A 53 -1.15 1.62 5.46
C ILE A 53 -2.50 1.77 6.13
N PHE A 54 -3.18 0.66 6.40
CA PHE A 54 -4.45 0.65 7.13
C PHE A 54 -4.26 -0.02 8.49
N ASN A 55 -4.39 0.75 9.57
CA ASN A 55 -4.40 0.20 10.91
C ASN A 55 -5.77 -0.43 11.19
N VAL A 56 -5.82 -1.73 11.46
CA VAL A 56 -7.10 -2.46 11.61
C VAL A 56 -7.82 -2.14 12.93
N THR A 57 -7.08 -1.69 13.95
CA THR A 57 -7.61 -1.36 15.28
C THR A 57 -8.22 0.03 15.31
N SER A 58 -7.49 1.04 14.82
CA SER A 58 -7.96 2.43 14.78
C SER A 58 -8.78 2.75 13.53
N GLN A 59 -8.75 1.86 12.53
CA GLN A 59 -9.30 2.09 11.19
C GLN A 59 -8.71 3.31 10.49
N ALA A 60 -7.54 3.78 10.90
CA ALA A 60 -6.86 4.89 10.24
C ALA A 60 -6.20 4.39 8.95
N PHE A 61 -6.33 5.17 7.88
CA PHE A 61 -5.55 5.00 6.66
C PHE A 61 -4.45 6.06 6.61
N LEU A 62 -3.24 5.65 6.26
CA LEU A 62 -2.08 6.51 6.14
C LEU A 62 -1.37 6.22 4.82
N LEU A 63 -0.64 7.22 4.36
CA LEU A 63 0.24 7.12 3.21
C LEU A 63 1.66 7.37 3.69
N HIS A 64 2.57 6.49 3.28
CA HIS A 64 4.00 6.71 3.46
C HIS A 64 4.63 6.94 2.09
N SER A 65 5.00 8.20 1.81
CA SER A 65 5.58 8.59 0.53
C SER A 65 6.86 7.80 0.21
N ILE A 66 7.01 7.38 -1.03
CA ILE A 66 8.22 6.74 -1.58
C ILE A 66 8.84 7.56 -2.71
N GLN A 67 8.41 8.82 -2.89
CA GLN A 67 8.84 9.68 -4.00
C GLN A 67 10.37 9.87 -4.06
N GLU A 68 11.03 9.99 -2.90
CA GLU A 68 12.48 10.11 -2.87
C GLU A 68 13.19 8.87 -3.42
N HIS A 69 12.63 7.68 -3.24
CA HIS A 69 13.18 6.43 -3.74
C HIS A 69 12.92 6.28 -5.24
N ILE A 70 11.72 6.63 -5.69
CA ILE A 70 11.37 6.65 -7.12
C ILE A 70 12.36 7.53 -7.91
N ALA A 71 12.66 8.73 -7.39
CA ALA A 71 13.57 9.66 -8.05
C ALA A 71 15.04 9.18 -8.07
N ARG A 72 15.51 8.53 -6.99
CA ARG A 72 16.91 8.07 -6.86
C ARG A 72 17.18 6.80 -7.67
N GLU A 73 16.24 5.86 -7.67
CA GLU A 73 16.42 4.52 -8.24
C GLU A 73 15.80 4.38 -9.64
N HIS A 74 15.31 5.50 -10.22
CA HIS A 74 14.65 5.53 -11.53
C HIS A 74 13.52 4.50 -11.68
N ILE A 75 12.77 4.26 -10.58
CA ILE A 75 11.64 3.33 -10.58
C ILE A 75 10.57 3.87 -11.53
N ALA A 76 9.89 2.96 -12.24
CA ALA A 76 8.73 3.31 -13.05
C ALA A 76 7.75 4.19 -12.25
N LEU A 77 7.09 5.15 -12.91
CA LEU A 77 6.05 5.95 -12.23
C LEU A 77 4.73 5.17 -12.12
N ASP A 78 4.52 4.21 -13.01
CA ASP A 78 3.29 3.42 -13.10
C ASP A 78 3.63 1.92 -13.06
N TRP A 79 2.69 1.11 -12.59
CA TRP A 79 2.81 -0.36 -12.54
C TRP A 79 4.05 -0.87 -11.77
N LYS A 80 4.41 -0.18 -10.68
CA LYS A 80 5.66 -0.41 -9.95
C LYS A 80 5.67 -1.80 -9.30
N PHE A 81 4.69 -2.05 -8.44
CA PHE A 81 4.62 -3.24 -7.61
C PHE A 81 3.22 -3.83 -7.52
N ASN A 82 3.11 -5.13 -7.77
CA ASN A 82 1.82 -5.82 -7.88
C ASN A 82 1.40 -6.50 -6.57
N GLY A 83 2.28 -7.30 -5.96
CA GLY A 83 2.00 -8.06 -4.74
C GLY A 83 2.70 -7.51 -3.51
N ALA A 84 2.24 -7.97 -2.33
CA ALA A 84 2.92 -7.71 -1.06
C ALA A 84 3.01 -8.99 -0.23
N ALA A 85 4.11 -9.15 0.51
CA ALA A 85 4.31 -10.23 1.47
C ALA A 85 5.03 -9.71 2.72
N SER A 86 4.64 -10.15 3.91
CA SER A 86 5.33 -9.81 5.15
C SER A 86 6.27 -10.94 5.58
N LEU A 87 7.48 -10.58 6.02
CA LEU A 87 8.46 -11.52 6.58
C LEU A 87 9.36 -10.81 7.58
N GLY A 88 9.37 -11.32 8.82
CA GLY A 88 10.05 -10.64 9.93
C GLY A 88 9.43 -9.27 10.18
N ASP A 89 10.27 -8.25 10.32
CA ASP A 89 9.84 -6.88 10.61
C ASP A 89 9.69 -6.00 9.34
N ALA A 90 9.49 -6.64 8.18
CA ALA A 90 9.39 -5.96 6.91
C ALA A 90 8.25 -6.47 6.03
N VAL A 91 7.80 -5.60 5.14
CA VAL A 91 6.90 -5.91 4.03
C VAL A 91 7.65 -5.76 2.71
N TYR A 92 7.55 -6.77 1.87
CA TYR A 92 8.19 -6.86 0.57
C TYR A 92 7.14 -6.68 -0.52
N PHE A 93 7.44 -5.87 -1.51
CA PHE A 93 6.57 -5.61 -2.66
C PHE A 93 7.18 -6.24 -3.91
N SER A 94 6.43 -7.13 -4.58
CA SER A 94 6.93 -7.82 -5.77
C SER A 94 6.98 -6.83 -6.94
N PRO A 95 8.13 -6.68 -7.63
CA PRO A 95 8.21 -5.82 -8.80
C PRO A 95 7.27 -6.31 -9.90
N ASP A 96 6.68 -5.37 -10.62
CA ASP A 96 6.01 -5.61 -11.91
C ASP A 96 6.81 -4.92 -13.02
N TRP A 97 6.77 -3.58 -13.09
CA TRP A 97 7.63 -2.77 -13.97
C TRP A 97 8.82 -2.13 -13.26
N ALA A 98 8.89 -2.25 -11.93
CA ALA A 98 10.08 -1.83 -11.19
C ALA A 98 11.25 -2.81 -11.42
N ASP A 99 12.47 -2.28 -11.52
CA ASP A 99 13.69 -3.09 -11.66
C ASP A 99 14.25 -3.58 -10.31
N ALA A 100 13.53 -3.34 -9.22
CA ALA A 100 13.96 -3.67 -7.85
C ALA A 100 12.79 -4.17 -7.00
N VAL A 101 13.08 -4.95 -5.95
CA VAL A 101 12.09 -5.35 -4.94
C VAL A 101 11.86 -4.19 -3.96
N GLY A 102 10.61 -3.86 -3.69
CA GLY A 102 10.27 -2.85 -2.68
C GLY A 102 10.38 -3.45 -1.28
N ILE A 103 11.02 -2.76 -0.35
CA ILE A 103 11.16 -3.21 1.05
C ILE A 103 10.72 -2.08 1.97
N PHE A 104 9.75 -2.36 2.83
CA PHE A 104 9.25 -1.45 3.86
C PHE A 104 9.54 -2.04 5.24
N ASN A 105 10.49 -1.46 5.97
CA ASN A 105 10.80 -1.86 7.35
C ASN A 105 9.82 -1.17 8.32
N VAL A 106 9.29 -1.93 9.27
CA VAL A 106 8.29 -1.43 10.25
C VAL A 106 8.93 -0.97 11.57
N THR A 107 10.24 -1.16 11.73
CA THR A 107 11.06 -0.74 12.90
C THR A 107 11.80 0.57 12.71
#